data_AF-A0A8J3ZQW5-F1
#
_entry.id   AF-A0A8J3ZQW5-F1
#
_cell.length_a   1.000
_cell.length_b   1.000
_cell.length_c   1.000
_cell.angle_alpha   90.00
_cell.angle_beta   90.00
_cell.angle_gamma   90.00
#
_symmetry.space_group_name_H-M   'P 1'
#
loop_
_entity.id
_entity.type
_entity.pdbx_description
1 polymer ?
#
loop_
_entity_poly.entity_id
_entity_poly.type
_entity_poly.pdbx_seq_one_letter_code
_entity_poly.pdbx_strand_id
1 'polypeptide(L)'
;MCDSGGGHYGRAVNVVTLPMALLATGYYTPKLCVRHGEPATSLWPVASGTVRDWPFCPRCMKTRRVLRAVAVACAVVPFVLLVAGVILSAEGVLPEKPVQNVVSGALGVGLLTSWVLLARTSPSRLARASVPDSQLFLVIQGAHPAFAAHAADLLRAAEREQPAVPTRAPVFPTAEGQLG
;
A
#
# COMPACT_ATOMS: atom_id res chain seq x y z
N MET A 1 -26.48 -8.48 -8.53
CA MET A 1 -26.48 -7.24 -9.32
C MET A 1 -25.70 -6.20 -8.54
N CYS A 2 -24.44 -5.92 -8.93
CA CYS A 2 -23.66 -4.84 -8.34
C CYS A 2 -23.38 -3.83 -9.46
N ASP A 3 -23.89 -2.64 -9.23
CA ASP A 3 -24.01 -1.54 -10.16
C ASP A 3 -22.63 -1.03 -10.63
N SER A 4 -22.42 -1.03 -11.94
CA SER A 4 -21.22 -0.54 -12.62
C SER A 4 -21.41 0.94 -12.97
N GLY A 5 -21.64 1.76 -11.94
CA GLY A 5 -21.81 3.20 -12.07
C GLY A 5 -20.49 3.91 -12.41
N GLY A 6 -20.17 3.95 -13.71
CA GLY A 6 -19.19 4.85 -14.28
C GLY A 6 -19.67 6.29 -14.21
N GLY A 7 -19.26 7.02 -13.16
CA GLY A 7 -19.49 8.45 -13.01
C GLY A 7 -18.18 9.13 -12.64
N HIS A 8 -17.54 9.76 -13.63
CA HIS A 8 -16.38 10.60 -13.41
C HIS A 8 -16.80 12.06 -13.17
N TYR A 9 -16.09 12.71 -12.24
CA TYR A 9 -15.97 14.16 -11.97
C TYR A 9 -17.05 14.80 -11.08
N GLY A 10 -16.68 15.00 -9.80
CA GLY A 10 -17.45 15.76 -8.80
C GLY A 10 -17.48 15.14 -7.40
N ARG A 11 -16.95 13.93 -7.22
CA ARG A 11 -16.98 13.23 -5.92
C ARG A 11 -16.03 13.93 -4.96
N ALA A 12 -16.59 14.57 -3.92
CA ALA A 12 -15.84 15.04 -2.76
C ALA A 12 -14.79 13.98 -2.40
N VAL A 13 -13.52 14.33 -2.60
CA VAL A 13 -12.43 13.42 -2.30
C VAL A 13 -12.38 13.37 -0.78
N ASN A 14 -12.92 12.32 -0.18
CA ASN A 14 -12.77 12.11 1.25
C ASN A 14 -11.27 11.90 1.51
N VAL A 15 -10.62 12.96 1.96
CA VAL A 15 -9.24 12.92 2.43
C VAL A 15 -9.31 12.60 3.91
N VAL A 16 -8.70 11.48 4.29
CA VAL A 16 -8.63 11.05 5.69
C VAL A 16 -7.17 11.14 6.14
N THR A 17 -6.94 11.87 7.22
CA THR A 17 -5.62 12.02 7.84
C THR A 17 -5.60 11.25 9.16
N LEU A 18 -4.69 10.28 9.26
CA LEU A 18 -4.54 9.46 10.46
C LEU A 18 -3.15 9.69 11.07
N PRO A 19 -3.03 10.06 12.35
CA PRO A 19 -1.74 10.15 13.03
C PRO A 19 -1.05 8.78 13.00
N MET A 20 0.21 8.75 12.54
CA MET A 20 1.00 7.52 12.51
C MET A 20 1.18 6.92 13.90
N ALA A 21 1.25 7.77 14.93
CA ALA A 21 1.28 7.33 16.33
C ALA A 21 0.05 6.48 16.73
N LEU A 22 -1.14 6.83 16.26
CA LEU A 22 -2.36 6.05 16.55
C LEU A 22 -2.38 4.71 15.78
N LEU A 23 -1.83 4.69 14.57
CA LEU A 23 -1.73 3.47 13.77
C LEU A 23 -0.68 2.51 14.32
N ALA A 24 0.42 3.03 14.86
CA ALA A 24 1.51 2.26 15.43
C ALA A 24 1.09 1.42 16.65
N THR A 25 0.12 1.90 17.44
CA THR A 25 -0.37 1.17 18.61
C THR A 25 -1.28 -0.01 18.25
N GLY A 26 -1.77 -0.10 17.01
CA GLY A 26 -2.67 -1.16 16.55
C GLY A 26 -4.13 -1.03 17.05
N TYR A 27 -4.36 -0.40 18.21
CA TYR A 27 -5.69 -0.24 18.81
C TYR A 27 -6.65 0.61 17.96
N TYR A 28 -6.12 1.65 17.31
CA TYR A 28 -6.90 2.59 16.50
C TYR A 28 -6.79 2.31 15.00
N THR A 29 -6.53 1.06 14.63
CA THR A 29 -6.50 0.66 13.22
C THR A 29 -7.92 0.56 12.67
N PRO A 30 -8.24 1.25 11.56
CA PRO A 30 -9.56 1.16 10.94
C PRO A 30 -9.90 -0.28 10.55
N LYS A 31 -11.10 -0.75 10.91
CA LYS A 31 -11.53 -2.13 10.61
C LYS A 31 -12.23 -2.28 9.26
N LEU A 32 -12.34 -1.19 8.50
CA LEU A 32 -13.00 -1.16 7.21
C LEU A 32 -11.97 -0.97 6.09
N CYS A 33 -12.29 -1.50 4.91
CA CYS A 33 -11.48 -1.31 3.73
C CYS A 33 -11.65 0.11 3.20
N VAL A 34 -10.52 0.80 2.95
CA VAL A 34 -10.51 2.16 2.38
C VAL A 34 -11.29 2.30 1.08
N ARG A 35 -11.27 1.27 0.23
CA ARG A 35 -11.86 1.35 -1.12
C ARG A 35 -13.35 1.01 -1.17
N HIS A 36 -13.78 0.04 -0.37
CA HIS A 36 -15.14 -0.52 -0.46
C HIS A 36 -15.97 -0.34 0.82
N GLY A 37 -15.36 0.11 1.93
CA GLY A 37 -16.05 0.23 3.22
C GLY A 37 -16.45 -1.11 3.87
N GLU A 38 -16.13 -2.24 3.25
CA GLU A 38 -16.38 -3.58 3.79
C GLU A 38 -15.42 -3.92 4.94
N PRO A 39 -15.80 -4.82 5.87
CA PRO A 39 -14.91 -5.33 6.91
C PRO A 39 -13.59 -5.84 6.33
N ALA A 40 -12.48 -5.40 6.92
CA ALA A 40 -11.15 -5.82 6.53
C ALA A 40 -10.85 -7.23 7.07
N THR A 41 -10.25 -8.07 6.22
CA THR A 41 -9.85 -9.43 6.61
C THR A 41 -8.48 -9.50 7.26
N SER A 42 -7.68 -8.45 7.14
CA SER A 42 -6.34 -8.39 7.72
C SER A 42 -6.19 -7.12 8.54
N LEU A 43 -6.06 -7.29 9.85
CA LEU A 43 -5.78 -6.24 10.82
C LEU A 43 -4.36 -6.46 11.34
N TRP A 44 -3.38 -6.29 10.46
CA TRP A 44 -2.00 -6.32 10.90
C TRP A 44 -1.65 -4.95 11.50
N PRO A 45 -0.97 -4.90 12.66
CA PRO A 45 -0.55 -3.63 13.22
C PRO A 45 0.35 -2.93 12.21
N VAL A 46 0.12 -1.64 11.98
CA VAL A 46 0.96 -0.79 11.11
C VAL A 46 2.25 -0.45 11.88
N ALA A 47 2.94 -1.47 12.38
CA ALA A 47 4.10 -1.32 13.26
C ALA A 47 5.37 -0.94 12.50
N SER A 48 5.40 -1.11 11.17
CA SER A 48 6.62 -0.96 10.37
C SER A 48 6.74 0.35 9.60
N GLY A 49 5.82 1.32 9.78
CA GLY A 49 5.81 2.54 8.97
C GLY A 49 5.56 2.30 7.46
N THR A 50 5.41 1.04 7.05
CA THR A 50 5.09 0.68 5.67
C THR A 50 3.60 0.44 5.56
N VAL A 51 2.98 1.08 4.58
CA VAL A 51 1.56 0.89 4.20
C VAL A 51 1.24 -0.55 3.76
N ARG A 52 2.22 -1.48 3.84
CA ARG A 52 2.12 -2.84 3.30
C ARG A 52 0.98 -3.67 3.90
N ASP A 53 0.58 -3.32 5.11
CA ASP A 53 -0.29 -4.09 5.99
C ASP A 53 -1.67 -3.45 6.20
N TRP A 54 -2.04 -2.56 5.28
CA TRP A 54 -3.30 -1.82 5.32
C TRP A 54 -4.54 -2.74 5.31
N PRO A 55 -5.61 -2.41 6.07
CA PRO A 55 -6.86 -3.18 6.08
C PRO A 55 -7.54 -3.24 4.70
N PHE A 56 -7.54 -4.42 4.09
CA PHE A 56 -8.24 -4.70 2.85
C PHE A 56 -9.36 -5.72 3.03
N CYS A 57 -10.45 -5.52 2.30
CA CYS A 57 -11.56 -6.47 2.20
C CYS A 57 -11.15 -7.72 1.39
N PRO A 58 -11.92 -8.84 1.47
CA PRO A 58 -11.65 -10.06 0.71
C PRO A 58 -11.52 -9.80 -0.79
N ARG A 59 -12.33 -8.87 -1.32
CA ARG A 59 -12.33 -8.49 -2.74
C ARG A 59 -11.01 -7.86 -3.17
N CYS A 60 -10.54 -6.84 -2.43
CA CYS A 60 -9.25 -6.21 -2.70
C CYS A 60 -8.09 -7.21 -2.55
N MET A 61 -8.15 -8.09 -1.56
CA MET A 61 -7.16 -9.14 -1.36
C MET A 61 -7.14 -10.15 -2.51
N LYS A 62 -8.31 -10.57 -3.00
CA LYS A 62 -8.42 -11.45 -4.18
C LYS A 62 -7.81 -10.81 -5.41
N THR A 63 -8.15 -9.55 -5.71
CA THR A 63 -7.56 -8.82 -6.85
C THR A 63 -6.04 -8.70 -6.70
N ARG A 64 -5.53 -8.39 -5.51
CA ARG A 64 -4.08 -8.31 -5.23
C ARG A 64 -3.39 -9.66 -5.45
N ARG A 65 -3.99 -10.77 -4.98
CA ARG A 65 -3.45 -12.13 -5.19
C ARG A 65 -3.40 -12.49 -6.66
N VAL A 66 -4.48 -12.23 -7.41
CA VAL A 66 -4.54 -12.51 -8.85
C VAL A 66 -3.48 -11.69 -9.59
N LEU A 67 -3.39 -10.38 -9.35
CA LEU A 67 -2.39 -9.53 -9.99
C LEU A 67 -0.95 -9.94 -9.65
N ARG A 68 -0.69 -10.36 -8.40
CA ARG A 68 0.62 -10.90 -8.01
C ARG A 68 0.93 -12.21 -8.73
N ALA A 69 -0.03 -13.13 -8.80
CA ALA A 69 0.14 -14.38 -9.52
C ALA A 69 0.45 -14.13 -11.00
N VAL A 70 -0.27 -13.21 -11.64
CA VAL A 70 0.00 -12.79 -13.04
C VAL A 70 1.40 -12.17 -13.15
N ALA A 71 1.79 -11.29 -12.24
CA ALA A 71 3.12 -10.68 -12.26
C ALA A 71 4.24 -11.73 -12.12
N VAL A 72 4.07 -12.70 -11.22
CA VAL A 72 5.01 -13.82 -11.05
C VAL A 72 5.06 -14.66 -12.32
N ALA A 73 3.92 -15.00 -12.90
CA ALA A 73 3.87 -15.74 -14.16
C ALA A 73 4.60 -15.00 -15.29
N CYS A 74 4.40 -13.68 -15.43
CA CYS A 74 5.10 -12.86 -16.41
C CYS A 74 6.63 -12.83 -16.21
N ALA A 75 7.13 -13.03 -14.99
CA ALA A 75 8.56 -13.14 -14.71
C ALA A 75 9.10 -14.56 -14.94
N VAL A 76 8.35 -15.59 -14.52
CA VAL A 76 8.82 -16.98 -14.54
C VAL A 76 8.73 -17.61 -15.92
N VAL A 77 7.64 -17.39 -16.66
CA VAL A 77 7.45 -17.96 -18.01
C VAL A 77 8.61 -17.63 -18.97
N PRO A 78 9.01 -16.36 -19.17
CA PRO A 78 10.10 -16.06 -20.08
C PRO A 78 11.45 -16.62 -19.58
N PHE A 79 11.64 -16.75 -18.26
CA PHE A 79 12.82 -17.38 -17.70
C PHE A 79 12.87 -18.88 -18.02
N VAL A 80 11.75 -19.59 -17.87
CA VAL A 80 11.65 -21.01 -18.26
C VAL A 80 11.86 -21.20 -19.75
N LEU A 81 11.29 -20.32 -20.58
CA LEU A 81 11.51 -20.34 -22.03
C LEU A 81 12.97 -20.06 -22.41
N LEU A 82 13.66 -19.17 -21.67
CA LEU A 82 15.09 -18.92 -21.85
C LEU A 82 15.89 -20.18 -21.55
N VAL A 83 15.66 -20.82 -20.41
CA VAL A 83 16.36 -22.05 -20.01
C VAL A 83 16.12 -23.17 -21.03
N ALA A 84 14.87 -23.39 -21.43
CA ALA A 84 14.54 -24.40 -22.45
C ALA A 84 15.19 -24.10 -23.80
N GLY A 85 15.19 -22.83 -24.23
CA GLY A 85 15.84 -22.40 -25.47
C GLY A 85 17.35 -22.64 -25.45
N VAL A 86 18.03 -22.39 -24.33
CA VAL A 86 19.47 -22.67 -24.16
C VAL A 86 19.76 -24.16 -24.25
N ILE A 87 18.96 -25.00 -23.59
CA ILE A 87 19.13 -26.47 -23.63
C ILE A 87 18.96 -26.99 -25.05
N LEU A 88 17.88 -26.62 -25.74
CA LEU A 88 17.62 -27.06 -27.12
C LEU A 88 18.65 -26.54 -28.12
N SER A 89 19.20 -25.34 -27.89
CA SER A 89 20.29 -24.80 -28.69
C SER A 89 21.59 -25.60 -28.50
N ALA A 90 21.90 -26.02 -27.27
CA ALA A 90 23.07 -26.85 -26.97
C ALA A 90 23.00 -28.23 -27.62
N GLU A 91 21.80 -28.77 -27.82
CA GLU A 91 21.56 -30.03 -28.55
C GLU A 91 21.58 -29.86 -30.08
N GLY A 92 21.76 -28.63 -30.59
CA GLY A 92 21.77 -28.35 -32.03
C GLY A 92 20.39 -28.40 -32.69
N VAL A 93 19.31 -28.42 -31.90
CA VAL A 93 17.92 -28.49 -32.40
C VAL A 93 17.47 -27.14 -32.96
N LEU A 94 17.99 -26.02 -32.41
CA LEU A 94 17.60 -24.67 -32.80
C LEU A 94 18.79 -23.82 -33.26
N PRO A 95 18.63 -22.95 -34.28
CA PRO A 95 19.65 -22.00 -34.68
C PRO A 95 19.88 -20.91 -33.63
N GLU A 96 21.14 -20.68 -33.23
CA GLU A 96 21.52 -19.84 -32.08
C GLU A 96 21.05 -18.38 -32.18
N LYS A 97 21.25 -17.74 -33.34
CA LYS A 97 21.01 -16.29 -33.53
C LYS A 97 19.55 -15.84 -33.37
N PRO A 98 18.55 -16.47 -34.04
CA PRO A 98 17.16 -16.05 -33.88
C PRO A 98 16.62 -16.39 -32.48
N VAL A 99 17.07 -17.49 -31.86
CA VAL A 99 16.65 -17.87 -30.50
C VAL A 99 17.09 -16.82 -29.49
N GLN A 100 18.35 -16.38 -29.54
CA GLN A 100 18.88 -15.42 -28.58
C GLN A 100 18.13 -14.08 -28.60
N ASN A 101 17.79 -13.55 -29.78
CA ASN A 101 17.07 -12.28 -29.91
C ASN A 101 15.63 -12.37 -29.40
N VAL A 102 14.90 -13.43 -29.77
CA VAL A 102 13.51 -13.63 -29.34
C VAL A 102 13.44 -13.84 -27.83
N VAL A 103 14.32 -14.67 -27.29
CA VAL A 103 14.38 -14.98 -25.86
C VAL A 103 14.76 -13.76 -25.04
N SER A 104 15.76 -12.98 -25.47
CA SER A 104 16.17 -11.76 -24.76
C SER A 104 15.06 -10.70 -24.76
N GLY A 105 14.36 -10.53 -25.90
CA GLY A 105 13.20 -9.65 -25.99
C GLY A 105 12.06 -10.09 -25.08
N ALA A 106 11.71 -11.38 -25.08
CA ALA A 106 10.68 -11.94 -24.22
C ALA A 106 11.01 -11.79 -22.73
N LEU A 107 12.27 -11.96 -22.34
CA LEU A 107 12.74 -11.74 -20.98
C LEU A 107 12.60 -10.28 -20.56
N GLY A 108 13.04 -9.34 -21.41
CA GLY A 108 12.94 -7.90 -21.15
C GLY A 108 11.48 -7.46 -20.97
N VAL A 109 10.60 -7.86 -21.88
CA VAL A 109 9.17 -7.53 -21.82
C VAL A 109 8.50 -8.19 -20.61
N GLY A 110 8.80 -9.46 -20.34
CA GLY A 110 8.23 -10.19 -19.21
C GLY A 110 8.64 -9.62 -17.85
N LEU A 111 9.91 -9.25 -17.69
CA LEU A 111 10.40 -8.59 -16.47
C LEU A 111 9.82 -7.20 -16.29
N LEU A 112 9.74 -6.40 -17.37
CA LEU A 112 9.16 -5.06 -17.31
C LEU A 112 7.66 -5.11 -16.98
N THR A 113 6.90 -6.01 -17.62
CA THR A 113 5.48 -6.21 -17.32
C THR A 113 5.27 -6.72 -15.89
N SER A 114 6.08 -7.67 -15.43
CA SER A 114 6.08 -8.15 -14.04
C SER A 114 6.33 -7.01 -13.04
N TRP A 115 7.34 -6.16 -13.29
CA TRP A 115 7.66 -5.02 -12.44
C TRP A 115 6.51 -4.00 -12.38
N VAL A 116 5.91 -3.65 -13.53
CA VAL A 116 4.75 -2.75 -13.58
C VAL A 116 3.55 -3.32 -12.82
N LEU A 117 3.27 -4.62 -12.98
CA LEU A 117 2.19 -5.28 -12.25
C LEU A 117 2.45 -5.30 -10.74
N LEU A 118 3.66 -5.64 -10.31
CA LEU A 118 4.05 -5.60 -8.90
C LEU A 118 3.91 -4.20 -8.31
N ALA A 119 4.37 -3.18 -9.03
CA ALA A 119 4.22 -1.77 -8.63
C ALA A 119 2.75 -1.36 -8.48
N ARG A 120 1.85 -1.89 -9.32
CA ARG A 120 0.39 -1.67 -9.19
C ARG A 120 -0.27 -2.45 -8.06
N THR A 121 0.34 -3.56 -7.62
CA THR A 121 -0.12 -4.30 -6.43
C THR A 121 0.36 -3.72 -5.11
N SER A 122 1.07 -2.57 -5.14
CA SER A 122 1.54 -1.92 -3.93
C SER A 122 0.34 -1.48 -3.07
N PRO A 123 0.34 -1.81 -1.77
CA PRO A 123 -0.73 -1.44 -0.84
C PRO A 123 -0.99 0.06 -0.79
N SER A 124 0.06 0.88 -0.89
CA SER A 124 -0.05 2.34 -0.94
C SER A 124 -0.86 2.84 -2.13
N ARG A 125 -0.68 2.26 -3.33
CA ARG A 125 -1.50 2.63 -4.49
C ARG A 125 -2.94 2.13 -4.38
N LEU A 126 -3.15 0.95 -3.80
CA LEU A 126 -4.49 0.40 -3.59
C LEU A 126 -5.29 1.19 -2.56
N ALA A 127 -4.64 1.64 -1.49
CA ALA A 127 -5.23 2.50 -0.47
C ALA A 127 -5.22 3.98 -0.84
N ARG A 128 -4.50 4.39 -1.91
CA ARG A 128 -4.20 5.80 -2.23
C ARG A 128 -3.67 6.56 -1.01
N ALA A 129 -2.82 5.87 -0.26
CA ALA A 129 -2.25 6.36 0.97
C ALA A 129 -0.83 6.84 0.72
N SER A 130 -0.55 8.07 1.14
CA SER A 130 0.76 8.71 1.07
C SER A 130 1.17 9.15 2.47
N VAL A 131 2.43 8.92 2.82
CA VAL A 131 3.05 9.47 4.03
C VAL A 131 3.81 10.73 3.58
N PRO A 132 3.41 11.94 4.01
CA PRO A 132 4.16 13.16 3.75
C PRO A 132 5.54 13.10 4.42
N ASP A 133 6.47 13.97 4.02
CA ASP A 133 7.86 13.98 4.53
C ASP A 133 7.96 14.15 6.05
N SER A 134 6.95 14.78 6.68
CA SER A 134 6.84 14.86 8.14
C SER A 134 6.76 13.50 8.83
N GLN A 135 6.32 12.43 8.15
CA GLN A 135 6.06 11.10 8.70
C GLN A 135 5.10 11.04 9.90
N LEU A 136 4.47 12.16 10.27
CA LEU A 136 3.56 12.25 11.40
C LEU A 136 2.15 11.74 11.08
N PHE A 137 1.75 11.87 9.81
CA PHE A 137 0.40 11.57 9.35
C PHE A 137 0.42 10.65 8.14
N LEU A 138 -0.56 9.77 8.09
CA LEU A 138 -0.93 9.05 6.88
C LEU A 138 -2.10 9.77 6.22
N VAL A 139 -1.92 10.19 4.96
CA VAL A 139 -2.96 10.83 4.17
C VAL A 139 -3.54 9.82 3.20
N ILE A 140 -4.85 9.61 3.26
CA ILE A 140 -5.59 8.68 2.40
C ILE A 140 -6.51 9.48 1.51
N GLN A 141 -6.33 9.38 0.19
CA GLN A 141 -7.13 10.13 -0.77
C GLN A 141 -8.26 9.29 -1.36
N GLY A 142 -9.47 9.84 -1.36
CA GLY A 142 -10.64 9.20 -1.98
C GLY A 142 -11.09 7.96 -1.22
N ALA A 143 -11.08 8.04 0.10
CA ALA A 143 -11.58 6.97 0.96
C ALA A 143 -13.09 6.80 0.82
N HIS A 144 -13.55 5.57 1.00
CA HIS A 144 -14.97 5.24 1.05
C HIS A 144 -15.64 6.00 2.21
N PRO A 145 -16.86 6.55 2.06
CA PRO A 145 -17.52 7.31 3.13
C PRO A 145 -17.64 6.55 4.46
N ALA A 146 -17.99 5.25 4.41
CA ALA A 146 -18.06 4.41 5.61
C ALA A 146 -16.70 4.28 6.31
N PHE A 147 -15.61 4.20 5.53
CA PHE A 147 -14.26 4.20 6.08
C PHE A 147 -13.94 5.54 6.75
N ALA A 148 -14.24 6.66 6.09
CA ALA A 148 -13.98 7.99 6.61
C ALA A 148 -14.75 8.27 7.91
N ALA A 149 -16.02 7.86 7.98
CA ALA A 149 -16.82 7.95 9.20
C ALA A 149 -16.20 7.14 10.34
N HIS A 150 -15.84 5.88 10.08
CA HIS A 150 -15.23 5.02 11.08
C HIS A 150 -13.86 5.55 11.56
N ALA A 151 -13.04 6.06 10.64
CA ALA A 151 -11.78 6.71 10.98
C ALA A 151 -11.97 7.94 11.87
N ALA A 152 -12.98 8.78 11.57
CA ALA A 152 -13.31 9.94 12.39
C ALA A 152 -13.76 9.51 13.81
N ASP A 153 -14.55 8.44 13.93
CA ASP A 153 -14.98 7.92 15.22
C ASP A 153 -13.81 7.39 16.05
N LEU A 154 -12.83 6.73 15.41
CA LEU A 154 -11.60 6.28 16.06
C LEU A 154 -10.75 7.46 16.55
N LEU A 155 -10.65 8.53 15.77
CA LEU A 155 -9.94 9.75 16.18
C LEU A 155 -10.60 10.41 17.39
N ARG A 156 -11.94 10.53 17.39
CA ARG A 156 -12.70 11.06 18.54
C ARG A 156 -12.61 10.16 19.77
N ALA A 157 -12.50 8.85 19.58
CA ALA A 157 -12.27 7.91 20.69
C ALA A 157 -10.86 8.11 21.28
N ALA A 158 -9.84 8.20 20.43
CA ALA A 158 -8.47 8.44 20.83
C ALA A 158 -8.29 9.79 21.56
N GLU A 159 -8.96 10.85 21.08
CA GLU A 159 -8.93 12.16 21.71
C GLU A 159 -9.56 12.15 23.11
N ARG A 160 -10.65 11.38 23.31
CA ARG A 160 -11.27 11.21 24.63
C ARG A 160 -10.42 10.42 25.62
N GLU A 161 -9.61 9.48 25.13
CA GLU A 161 -8.71 8.68 25.96
C GLU A 161 -7.39 9.36 26.28
N GLN A 162 -7.01 10.41 25.54
CA GLN A 162 -5.83 11.19 25.90
C GLN A 162 -6.08 11.88 27.24
N PRO A 163 -5.35 11.53 28.31
CA PRO A 163 -5.45 12.26 29.56
C PRO A 163 -5.13 13.71 29.25
N ALA A 164 -5.92 14.65 29.80
CA ALA A 164 -5.64 16.07 29.68
C ALA A 164 -4.17 16.26 30.07
N VAL A 165 -3.30 16.50 29.07
CA VAL A 165 -1.89 16.71 29.32
C VAL A 165 -1.88 17.94 30.22
N PRO A 166 -1.50 17.81 31.51
CA PRO A 166 -1.50 18.95 32.39
C PRO A 166 -0.58 19.95 31.70
N THR A 167 -1.15 21.09 31.32
CA THR A 167 -0.43 22.19 30.70
C THR A 167 0.48 22.76 31.78
N ARG A 168 1.55 22.04 32.12
CA ARG A 168 2.66 22.61 32.86
C ARG A 168 3.23 23.63 31.90
N ALA A 169 2.96 24.91 32.17
CA ALA A 169 3.66 26.00 31.53
C ALA A 169 5.15 25.65 31.53
N PRO A 170 5.84 25.74 30.38
CA PRO A 170 7.27 25.50 30.34
C PRO A 170 7.90 26.43 31.38
N VAL A 171 8.46 25.86 32.45
CA VAL A 171 9.30 26.60 33.38
C VAL A 171 10.61 26.83 32.64
N PHE A 172 10.67 27.93 31.90
CA PHE A 172 11.93 28.39 31.34
C PHE A 172 12.82 28.80 32.53
N PRO A 173 14.03 28.22 32.68
CA PRO A 173 14.96 28.71 33.68
C PRO A 173 15.25 30.18 33.36
N THR A 174 14.89 31.08 34.27
CA THR A 174 15.33 32.48 34.20
C THR A 174 16.85 32.49 34.30
N ALA A 175 17.50 33.12 33.31
CA ALA A 175 18.95 33.17 33.15
C ALA A 175 19.63 34.13 34.16
N GLU A 176 19.30 34.03 35.45
CA GLU A 176 19.80 34.94 36.50
C GLU A 176 20.92 34.32 37.38
N GLY A 177 21.46 33.15 37.02
CA GLY A 177 22.39 32.40 37.89
C GLY A 177 23.85 32.24 37.45
N GLN A 178 24.34 32.92 36.41
CA GLN A 178 25.71 32.74 35.91
C GLN A 178 26.53 34.04 35.86
N LEU A 179 26.59 34.80 36.96
CA LEU A 179 27.63 35.81 37.18
C LEU A 179 27.97 35.82 38.68
N GLY A 180 28.90 34.94 39.07
CA GLY A 180 29.49 34.86 40.41
C GLY A 180 30.83 34.16 40.32
#